data_AF-A0A373D8F6-F1
#
_entry.id   AF-A0A373D8F6-F1
#
_cell.length_a   1.000
_cell.length_b   1.000
_cell.length_c   1.000
_cell.angle_alpha   90.00
_cell.angle_beta   90.00
_cell.angle_gamma   90.00
#
_symmetry.space_group_name_H-M   'P 1'
#
loop_
_entity.id
_entity.type
_entity.pdbx_description
1 polymer ?
#
loop_
_entity_poly.entity_id
_entity_poly.type
_entity_poly.pdbx_seq_one_letter_code
_entity_poly.pdbx_strand_id
1 'polypeptide(L)' 'MERPGLVEVGQEVDVSESITPVNVNYMIEPAVAMSGLFRFTERLKSKKGIVKDIIQNDRGYYVTVKFDE' A
#
# COMPACT_ATOMS: atom_id res chain seq x y z
N MET A 1 -5.51 -2.50 -16.65
CA MET A 1 -4.22 -2.16 -17.27
C MET A 1 -3.23 -1.97 -16.13
N GLU A 2 -2.59 -3.06 -15.69
CA GLU A 2 -1.53 -3.01 -14.70
C GLU A 2 -0.28 -2.46 -15.40
N ARG A 3 0.25 -1.34 -14.90
CA ARG A 3 1.49 -0.74 -15.42
C ARG A 3 2.64 -1.23 -14.54
N PRO A 4 3.39 -2.27 -14.93
CA PRO A 4 4.59 -2.66 -14.21
C PRO A 4 5.59 -1.49 -14.20
N GLY A 5 6.22 -1.22 -13.06
CA GLY A 5 7.28 -0.20 -12.91
C GLY A 5 6.85 1.17 -12.38
N LEU A 6 5.70 1.29 -11.72
CA LEU A 6 5.26 2.55 -11.10
C LEU A 6 5.95 2.89 -9.77
N VAL A 7 6.50 1.88 -9.09
CA VAL A 7 7.20 2.02 -7.80
C VAL A 7 8.39 1.07 -7.74
N GLU A 8 9.43 1.51 -7.04
CA GLU A 8 10.70 0.78 -6.88
C GLU A 8 10.99 0.49 -5.41
N VAL A 9 11.76 -0.56 -5.11
CA VAL A 9 12.23 -0.80 -3.73
C VAL A 9 13.11 0.37 -3.28
N GLY A 10 12.79 0.95 -2.12
CA GLY A 10 13.43 2.15 -1.57
C GLY A 10 12.74 3.46 -1.95
N GLN A 11 11.72 3.43 -2.82
CA GLN A 11 10.94 4.61 -3.17
C GLN A 11 9.98 4.99 -2.04
N GLU A 12 9.88 6.29 -1.75
CA GLU A 12 8.79 6.83 -0.93
C GLU A 12 7.50 6.83 -1.76
N VAL A 13 6.44 6.26 -1.20
CA VAL A 13 5.11 6.22 -1.81
C VAL A 13 4.09 6.81 -0.85
N ASP A 14 3.11 7.49 -1.44
CA ASP A 14 1.95 7.97 -0.71
C ASP A 14 0.88 6.87 -0.67
N VAL A 15 0.24 6.69 0.48
CA VAL A 15 -0.90 5.79 0.65
C VAL A 15 -2.17 6.58 0.89
N SER A 16 -3.14 6.33 0.03
CA SER A 16 -4.51 6.79 0.22
C SER A 16 -5.28 5.77 1.04
N GLU A 17 -6.12 6.26 1.94
CA GLU A 17 -6.95 5.42 2.80
C GLU A 17 -8.41 5.54 2.39
N SER A 18 -9.11 4.41 2.32
CA SER A 18 -10.57 4.42 2.23
C SER A 18 -11.15 3.90 3.53
N ILE A 19 -11.91 4.78 4.20
CA ILE A 19 -12.49 4.51 5.50
C ILE A 19 -13.93 4.02 5.32
N THR A 20 -14.24 2.90 5.97
CA THR A 20 -15.61 2.41 6.19
C THR A 20 -15.89 2.42 7.69
N PRO A 21 -17.16 2.27 8.13
CA PRO A 21 -17.52 2.34 9.55
C PRO A 21 -16.79 1.33 10.46
N VAL A 22 -16.27 0.24 9.89
CA VAL A 22 -15.63 -0.86 10.62
C VAL A 22 -14.18 -1.10 10.18
N ASN A 23 -13.87 -0.83 8.91
CA ASN A 23 -12.58 -1.17 8.31
C ASN A 23 -11.96 0.03 7.60
N VAL A 24 -10.64 -0.01 7.45
CA VAL A 24 -9.88 0.88 6.59
C VAL A 24 -9.09 0.02 5.59
N ASN A 25 -9.03 0.46 4.34
CA ASN A 25 -8.12 -0.09 3.36
C ASN A 25 -7.11 0.98 2.94
N TYR A 26 -5.99 0.54 2.37
CA TYR A 26 -4.93 1.42 1.88
C TYR A 26 -4.64 1.12 0.42
N MET A 27 -4.42 2.16 -0.36
CA MET A 27 -4.03 2.09 -1.75
C MET A 27 -2.75 2.87 -1.94
N ILE A 28 -1.75 2.25 -2.56
CA ILE A 28 -0.48 2.90 -2.89
C ILE A 28 -0.70 3.75 -4.14
N GLU A 29 -0.43 5.04 -4.02
CA GLU A 29 -0.44 5.97 -5.14
C GLU A 29 0.95 6.05 -5.79
N PRO A 30 1.04 5.88 -7.12
CA PRO A 30 -0.06 5.74 -8.10
C PRO A 30 -0.64 4.31 -8.16
N ALA A 31 -1.93 4.09 -7.85
CA ALA A 31 -2.68 2.82 -7.87
C ALA A 31 -1.93 1.51 -8.25
N VAL A 32 -0.87 1.16 -7.50
CA VAL A 32 -0.02 -0.02 -7.80
C VAL A 32 -0.55 -1.26 -7.10
N ALA A 33 -0.91 -1.10 -5.84
CA ALA A 33 -1.39 -2.17 -4.99
C ALA A 33 -2.41 -1.64 -4.00
N MET A 34 -3.38 -2.49 -3.68
CA MET A 34 -4.33 -2.26 -2.60
C MET A 34 -4.03 -3.24 -1.48
N SER A 35 -4.07 -2.73 -0.26
CA SER A 35 -3.89 -3.53 0.95
C SER A 35 -5.19 -4.27 1.30
N GLY A 36 -5.09 -5.18 2.27
CA GLY A 36 -6.26 -5.82 2.86
C GLY A 36 -7.15 -4.85 3.64
N LEU A 37 -8.23 -5.39 4.21
CA LEU A 37 -9.08 -4.66 5.14
C LEU A 37 -8.47 -4.75 6.55
N PHE A 38 -8.13 -3.60 7.12
CA PHE A 38 -7.66 -3.44 8.50
C PHE A 38 -8.79 -2.90 9.36
N ARG A 39 -8.74 -3.15 10.67
CA ARG A 39 -9.71 -2.55 11.60
C ARG A 39 -9.49 -1.04 11.67
N PHE A 40 -10.58 -0.28 11.79
CA PHE A 40 -10.50 1.17 11.93
C PHE A 40 -9.60 1.65 13.09
N THR A 41 -9.51 0.86 14.17
CA THR A 41 -8.64 1.16 15.33
C THR A 41 -7.15 0.96 15.06
N GLU A 42 -6.79 0.23 14.01
CA GLU A 42 -5.39 -0.07 13.61
C GLU A 42 -4.94 0.83 12.45
N ARG A 43 -5.54 2.01 12.35
CA ARG A 43 -5.29 2.95 11.26
C ARG A 43 -3.88 3.52 11.35
N LEU A 44 -3.16 3.49 10.23
CA LEU A 44 -1.89 4.18 10.03
C LEU A 44 -2.02 5.67 10.34
N LYS A 45 -1.06 6.21 11.09
CA LYS A 45 -0.93 7.65 11.33
C LYS A 45 -0.26 8.34 10.15
N SER A 46 0.66 7.65 9.49
CA SER A 46 1.45 8.16 8.38
C SER A 46 0.79 7.82 7.04
N LYS A 47 0.77 8.80 6.13
CA LYS A 47 0.31 8.62 4.74
C LYS A 47 1.44 8.35 3.77
N LYS A 48 2.68 8.30 4.26
CA LYS A 48 3.88 8.09 3.46
C LYS A 48 4.66 6.92 4.03
N GLY A 49 5.10 6.03 3.16
CA GLY A 49 5.90 4.88 3.53
C GLY A 49 6.93 4.57 2.47
N ILE A 50 7.93 3.77 2.83
CA ILE A 50 9.02 3.38 1.95
C ILE A 50 8.75 1.95 1.47
N VAL A 51 8.76 1.73 0.16
CA VAL A 51 8.64 0.39 -0.41
C VAL A 51 9.85 -0.43 0.01
N LYS A 52 9.61 -1.50 0.75
CA LYS A 52 10.66 -2.38 1.26
C LYS A 52 10.91 -3.58 0.37
N ASP A 53 9.85 -4.11 -0.22
CA ASP A 53 9.92 -5.31 -1.05
C ASP A 53 8.79 -5.33 -2.07
N ILE A 54 9.04 -5.93 -3.22
CA ILE A 54 8.10 -6.05 -4.33
C ILE A 54 8.18 -7.49 -4.85
N ILE A 55 7.08 -8.23 -4.72
CA ILE A 55 6.96 -9.62 -5.13
C ILE A 55 5.89 -9.73 -6.21
N GLN A 56 6.28 -10.20 -7.39
CA GLN A 56 5.35 -10.53 -8.47
C GLN A 56 5.24 -12.05 -8.61
N ASN A 57 4.02 -12.58 -8.60
CA ASN A 57 3.75 -13.98 -8.88
C ASN A 57 2.60 -14.13 -9.89
N ASP A 58 2.29 -15.36 -10.27
CA ASP A 58 1.22 -15.68 -11.23
C ASP A 58 -0.19 -15.20 -10.78
N ARG A 59 -0.37 -14.94 -9.48
CA ARG A 59 -1.64 -14.50 -8.89
C ARG A 59 -1.75 -12.98 -8.74
N GLY A 60 -0.65 -12.23 -8.88
CA GLY A 60 -0.66 -10.77 -8.78
C GLY A 60 0.64 -10.15 -8.27
N TYR A 61 0.53 -8.87 -7.95
CA TYR A 61 1.62 -8.01 -7.51
C TYR A 61 1.47 -7.65 -6.02
N TYR A 62 2.49 -7.95 -5.23
CA TYR A 62 2.51 -7.72 -3.79
C TYR A 62 3.61 -6.72 -3.47
N VAL A 63 3.25 -5.62 -2.82
CA VAL A 63 4.18 -4.56 -2.41
C VAL A 63 4.17 -4.46 -0.90
N THR A 64 5.34 -4.55 -0.29
CA THR A 64 5.54 -4.34 1.14
C THR A 64 6.01 -2.91 1.36
N VAL A 65 5.23 -2.10 2.07
CA VAL A 65 5.60 -0.73 2.42
C VAL A 65 5.85 -0.67 3.93
N LYS A 66 6.98 -0.06 4.31
CA LYS A 66 7.31 0.20 5.71
C LYS A 66 7.00 1.64 6.07
N PHE A 67 6.30 1.83 7.18
CA PHE A 67 6.01 3.13 7.78
C PHE A 67 6.90 3.32 9.00
N ASP A 68 7.35 4.56 9.23
CA ASP A 68 8.15 4.95 10.40
C ASP A 68 7.21 5.46 11.51
N GLU A 69 6.33 4.58 12.00
CA GLU A 69 5.36 4.87 13.06
C GLU A 69 5.29 3.79 14.14
#